data_AF-A0A2H3CZ60-F1
#
_entry.id   AF-A0A2H3CZ60-F1
#
_cell.length_a   1.000
_cell.length_b   1.000
_cell.length_c   1.000
_cell.angle_alpha   90.00
_cell.angle_beta   90.00
_cell.angle_gamma   90.00
#
_symmetry.space_group_name_H-M   'P 1'
#
loop_
_entity.id
_entity.type
_entity.pdbx_description
1 polymer ?
#
loop_
_entity_poly.entity_id
_entity_poly.type
_entity_poly.pdbx_seq_one_letter_code
_entity_poly.pdbx_strand_id
1 'polypeptide(L)'
;MAFSDGPVQCDPDVCEELKKMHEFVRVRSQKDQARYKYIFDVDGNAWSGRFKWLLSSHALIFKSTIYPEWFTDRLMPWVHYIPIQVDYSDLWDALVFFRGDLKGDNNHEVLARRIASAGRDWSRTFWRKEDMTAYNYRVFLEYARIMSTDRVAMSYEH
;
A
#
# COMPACT_ATOMS: atom_id res chain seq x y z
N MET A 1 -14.76 13.64 1.15
CA MET A 1 -13.71 14.30 1.95
C MET A 1 -12.34 13.86 1.42
N ALA A 2 -11.53 14.80 0.91
CA ALA A 2 -10.20 14.54 0.35
C ALA A 2 -9.11 15.24 1.19
N PHE A 3 -8.12 14.49 1.70
CA PHE A 3 -7.07 14.98 2.60
C PHE A 3 -5.89 15.61 1.84
N SER A 4 -6.12 16.69 1.10
CA SER A 4 -5.11 17.34 0.26
C SER A 4 -5.03 18.87 0.40
N ASP A 5 -5.68 19.46 1.42
CA ASP A 5 -5.83 20.93 1.62
C ASP A 5 -6.56 21.67 0.48
N GLY A 6 -6.58 21.12 -0.73
CA GLY A 6 -7.27 21.59 -1.92
C GLY A 6 -7.06 20.62 -3.09
N PRO A 7 -7.65 20.90 -4.27
CA PRO A 7 -7.41 20.10 -5.47
C PRO A 7 -5.97 20.32 -5.96
N VAL A 8 -5.39 19.26 -6.50
CA VAL A 8 -4.02 19.25 -7.06
C VAL A 8 -4.06 18.57 -8.41
N GLN A 9 -3.06 18.84 -9.27
CA GLN A 9 -2.92 18.19 -10.58
C GLN A 9 -4.13 18.40 -11.51
N CYS A 10 -4.70 19.61 -11.50
CA CYS A 10 -5.77 20.06 -12.38
C CYS A 10 -5.43 21.43 -12.98
N ASP A 11 -6.04 21.75 -14.11
CA ASP A 11 -6.04 23.11 -14.66
C ASP A 11 -6.83 24.07 -13.74
N PRO A 12 -6.53 25.38 -13.74
CA PRO A 12 -7.10 26.31 -12.76
C PRO A 12 -8.63 26.36 -12.74
N ASP A 13 -9.27 26.31 -13.91
CA ASP A 13 -10.72 26.25 -14.07
C ASP A 13 -11.31 24.96 -13.49
N VAL A 14 -10.71 23.81 -13.80
CA VAL A 14 -11.13 22.50 -13.28
C VAL A 14 -10.93 22.42 -11.77
N CYS A 15 -9.84 22.98 -11.23
CA CYS A 15 -9.60 23.02 -9.79
C CYS A 15 -10.71 23.81 -9.05
N GLU A 16 -11.19 24.93 -9.62
CA GLU A 16 -12.29 25.69 -9.03
C GLU A 16 -13.63 24.92 -9.06
N GLU A 17 -13.86 24.10 -10.08
CA GLU A 17 -15.01 23.20 -10.11
C GLU A 17 -14.89 22.07 -9.08
N LEU A 18 -13.72 21.43 -8.98
CA LEU A 18 -13.46 20.37 -8.01
C LEU A 18 -13.67 20.84 -6.56
N LYS A 19 -13.25 22.08 -6.23
CA LYS A 19 -13.51 22.70 -4.92
C LYS A 19 -15.00 22.81 -4.59
N LYS A 20 -15.86 22.96 -5.60
CA LYS A 20 -17.32 23.05 -5.42
C LYS A 20 -17.96 21.67 -5.27
N MET A 21 -17.41 20.66 -5.95
CA MET A 21 -17.96 19.30 -5.94
C MET A 21 -17.50 18.45 -4.75
N HIS A 22 -16.32 18.74 -4.21
CA HIS A 22 -15.71 17.92 -3.17
C HIS A 22 -15.27 18.74 -1.97
N GLU A 23 -15.51 18.20 -0.79
CA GLU A 23 -14.95 18.71 0.45
C GLU A 23 -13.46 18.32 0.54
N PHE A 24 -12.60 19.33 0.52
CA PHE A 24 -11.17 19.20 0.80
C PHE A 24 -10.89 19.52 2.26
N VAL A 25 -10.12 18.65 2.90
CA VAL A 25 -9.71 18.79 4.29
C VAL A 25 -8.21 18.73 4.41
N ARG A 26 -7.72 19.18 5.56
CA ARG A 26 -6.29 19.28 5.82
C ARG A 26 -5.58 17.94 5.72
N VAL A 27 -4.41 17.94 5.09
CA VAL A 27 -3.52 16.78 5.03
C VAL A 27 -3.21 16.30 6.45
N ARG A 28 -3.32 14.99 6.67
CA ARG A 28 -3.04 14.37 7.97
C ARG A 28 -1.63 13.83 7.99
N SER A 29 -0.89 14.10 9.07
CA SER A 29 0.46 13.54 9.22
C SER A 29 0.40 12.01 9.36
N GLN A 30 1.51 11.31 9.09
CA GLN A 30 1.59 9.87 9.33
C GLN A 30 1.26 9.51 10.79
N LYS A 31 1.65 10.36 11.75
CA LYS A 31 1.34 10.19 13.17
C LYS A 31 -0.16 10.26 13.46
N ASP A 32 -0.89 11.10 12.74
CA ASP A 32 -2.35 11.20 12.90
C ASP A 32 -3.06 10.01 12.27
N GLN A 33 -2.58 9.57 11.10
CA GLN A 33 -3.12 8.39 10.41
C GLN A 33 -2.86 7.09 11.19
N ALA A 34 -1.69 6.97 11.84
CA ALA A 34 -1.33 5.81 12.66
C ALA A 34 -2.21 5.62 13.93
N ARG A 35 -3.10 6.57 14.25
CA ARG A 35 -4.07 6.44 15.36
C ARG A 35 -5.27 5.58 14.99
N TYR A 36 -5.51 5.32 13.70
CA TYR A 36 -6.64 4.52 13.25
C TYR A 36 -6.30 3.04 13.22
N LYS A 37 -7.26 2.19 13.60
CA LYS A 37 -7.11 0.73 13.56
C LYS A 37 -7.16 0.15 12.13
N TYR A 38 -7.87 0.85 11.24
CA TYR A 38 -8.16 0.41 9.88
C TYR A 38 -7.77 1.54 8.93
N ILE A 39 -6.96 1.23 7.91
CA ILE A 39 -6.57 2.21 6.90
C ILE A 39 -6.79 1.62 5.51
N PHE A 40 -7.43 2.40 4.65
CA PHE A 40 -7.61 2.06 3.25
C PHE A 40 -6.49 2.69 2.41
N ASP A 41 -5.76 1.84 1.70
CA ASP A 41 -4.70 2.19 0.77
C ASP A 41 -5.22 2.01 -0.66
N VAL A 42 -5.13 3.09 -1.43
CA VAL A 42 -5.64 3.17 -2.79
C VAL A 42 -4.61 3.85 -3.67
N ASP A 43 -4.59 3.45 -4.94
CA ASP A 43 -3.73 4.04 -5.96
C ASP A 43 -4.06 5.51 -6.23
N GLY A 44 -3.04 6.27 -6.63
CA GLY A 44 -3.20 7.62 -7.16
C GLY A 44 -2.99 7.61 -8.67
N ASN A 45 -2.16 8.54 -9.16
CA ASN A 45 -1.70 8.50 -10.56
C ASN A 45 -0.89 7.25 -10.89
N ALA A 46 -0.33 6.61 -9.85
CA ALA A 46 0.44 5.38 -9.91
C ALA A 46 0.17 4.57 -8.63
N TRP A 47 1.00 3.57 -8.36
CA TRP A 47 0.94 2.80 -7.12
C TRP A 47 1.04 3.70 -5.87
N SER A 48 0.43 3.26 -4.77
CA SER A 48 0.51 3.98 -3.51
C SER A 48 1.92 3.95 -2.89
N GLY A 49 2.67 5.05 -3.02
CA GLY A 49 3.95 5.24 -2.33
C GLY A 49 3.85 5.26 -0.80
N ARG A 50 2.62 5.27 -0.24
CA ARG A 50 2.37 5.23 1.21
C ARG A 50 2.43 3.82 1.79
N PHE A 51 2.26 2.81 0.94
CA PHE A 51 1.97 1.46 1.40
C PHE A 51 3.03 0.88 2.34
N LYS A 52 4.33 1.15 2.11
CA LYS A 52 5.41 0.73 3.00
C LYS A 52 5.23 1.21 4.44
N TRP A 53 5.00 2.51 4.64
CA TRP A 53 4.89 3.06 6.00
C TRP A 53 3.58 2.62 6.66
N LEU A 54 2.50 2.49 5.87
CA LEU A 54 1.23 1.97 6.32
C LEU A 54 1.37 0.54 6.85
N LEU A 55 2.03 -0.32 6.09
CA LEU A 55 2.31 -1.70 6.47
C LEU A 55 3.18 -1.79 7.73
N SER A 56 4.10 -0.84 7.93
CA SER A 56 4.92 -0.73 9.15
C SER A 56 4.16 -0.19 10.38
N SER A 57 2.95 0.30 10.20
CA SER A 57 2.10 0.81 11.29
C SER A 57 1.43 -0.33 12.07
N HIS A 58 0.61 0.01 13.06
CA HIS A 58 -0.20 -0.97 13.81
C HIS A 58 -1.63 -1.13 13.27
N ALA A 59 -1.93 -0.50 12.13
CA ALA A 59 -3.24 -0.58 11.51
C ALA A 59 -3.36 -1.82 10.60
N LEU A 60 -4.57 -2.36 10.50
CA LEU A 60 -4.93 -3.30 9.45
C LEU A 60 -5.12 -2.52 8.14
N ILE A 61 -4.37 -2.89 7.11
CA ILE A 61 -4.38 -2.21 5.83
C ILE A 61 -5.29 -2.95 4.86
N PHE A 62 -6.26 -2.24 4.31
CA PHE A 62 -7.08 -2.66 3.18
C PHE A 62 -6.44 -2.06 1.93
N LYS A 63 -5.96 -2.89 1.00
CA LYS A 63 -5.28 -2.41 -0.20
C LYS A 63 -6.07 -2.76 -1.43
N SER A 64 -6.39 -1.75 -2.22
CA SER A 64 -6.87 -1.90 -3.59
C SER A 64 -5.83 -1.31 -4.52
N THR A 65 -5.33 -2.14 -5.45
CA THR A 65 -4.34 -1.69 -6.43
C THR A 65 -4.49 -2.45 -7.75
N ILE A 66 -4.22 -1.76 -8.86
CA ILE A 66 -4.07 -2.37 -10.19
C ILE A 66 -2.61 -2.52 -10.61
N TYR A 67 -1.70 -1.85 -9.91
CA TYR A 67 -0.30 -1.80 -10.31
C TYR A 67 0.46 -3.02 -9.78
N PRO A 68 1.25 -3.70 -10.63
CA PRO A 68 2.23 -4.65 -10.14
C PRO A 68 3.35 -3.87 -9.42
N GLU A 69 3.63 -4.26 -8.18
CA GLU A 69 4.72 -3.67 -7.38
C GLU A 69 5.80 -4.73 -7.12
N TRP A 70 7.06 -4.32 -7.01
CA TRP A 70 8.20 -5.24 -6.93
C TRP A 70 8.16 -6.24 -5.74
N PHE A 71 7.34 -5.98 -4.73
CA PHE A 71 7.20 -6.81 -3.52
C PHE A 71 5.99 -7.73 -3.56
N THR A 72 5.10 -7.65 -4.56
CA THR A 72 3.81 -8.38 -4.57
C THR A 72 3.99 -9.89 -4.48
N ASP A 73 5.04 -10.45 -5.07
CA ASP A 73 5.30 -11.90 -5.03
C ASP A 73 5.69 -12.42 -3.64
N ARG A 74 6.06 -11.51 -2.74
CA ARG A 74 6.52 -11.85 -1.38
C ARG A 74 5.53 -11.43 -0.31
N LEU A 75 4.64 -10.51 -0.63
CA LEU A 75 3.65 -9.97 0.28
C LEU A 75 2.29 -10.63 0.02
N MET A 76 1.93 -11.58 0.87
CA MET A 76 0.71 -12.37 0.69
C MET A 76 -0.57 -11.64 1.15
N PRO A 77 -1.64 -11.61 0.34
CA PRO A 77 -2.96 -11.16 0.75
C PRO A 77 -3.53 -12.07 1.85
N TRP A 78 -4.39 -11.51 2.71
CA TRP A 78 -4.97 -12.17 3.90
C TRP A 78 -3.98 -12.58 4.99
N VAL A 79 -2.67 -12.47 4.73
CA VAL A 79 -1.60 -12.69 5.72
C VAL A 79 -1.04 -11.37 6.22
N HIS A 80 -0.75 -10.44 5.30
CA HIS A 80 -0.10 -9.17 5.64
C HIS A 80 -1.01 -7.95 5.48
N TYR A 81 -2.03 -8.06 4.63
CA TYR A 81 -3.01 -7.00 4.34
C TYR A 81 -4.30 -7.62 3.80
N ILE A 82 -5.38 -6.84 3.73
CA ILE A 82 -6.66 -7.26 3.17
C ILE A 82 -6.74 -6.79 1.71
N PRO A 83 -6.79 -7.70 0.73
CA PRO A 83 -7.02 -7.31 -0.66
C PRO A 83 -8.47 -6.84 -0.82
N ILE A 84 -8.65 -5.71 -1.51
CA ILE A 84 -9.97 -5.16 -1.86
C ILE A 84 -10.04 -5.04 -3.38
N GLN A 85 -11.21 -5.34 -3.95
CA GLN A 85 -11.45 -5.21 -5.38
C GLN A 85 -11.31 -3.76 -5.86
N VAL A 86 -11.03 -3.57 -7.14
CA VAL A 86 -10.74 -2.24 -7.73
C VAL A 86 -12.00 -1.37 -7.79
N ASP A 87 -13.17 -2.00 -7.90
CA ASP A 87 -14.48 -1.36 -7.83
C ASP A 87 -14.96 -1.12 -6.39
N TYR A 88 -14.18 -1.57 -5.40
CA TYR A 88 -14.46 -1.50 -3.96
C TYR A 88 -15.73 -2.24 -3.53
N SER A 89 -16.22 -3.19 -4.33
CA SER A 89 -17.48 -3.89 -4.04
C SER A 89 -17.45 -4.66 -2.71
N ASP A 90 -16.28 -5.18 -2.33
CA ASP A 90 -16.06 -5.99 -1.13
C ASP A 90 -15.49 -5.21 0.06
N LEU A 91 -15.28 -3.89 -0.09
CA LEU A 91 -14.69 -3.05 0.96
C LEU A 91 -15.54 -3.03 2.23
N TRP A 92 -16.85 -2.87 2.08
CA TRP A 92 -17.77 -2.78 3.21
C TRP A 92 -17.91 -4.12 3.92
N ASP A 93 -18.01 -5.22 3.17
CA ASP A 93 -18.10 -6.56 3.73
C ASP A 93 -16.85 -6.89 4.56
N ALA A 94 -15.67 -6.62 4.01
CA ALA A 94 -14.41 -6.81 4.72
C ALA A 94 -14.29 -5.91 5.95
N LEU A 95 -14.69 -4.64 5.86
CA LEU A 95 -14.65 -3.71 6.99
C LEU A 95 -15.58 -4.14 8.12
N VAL A 96 -16.83 -4.51 7.80
CA VAL A 96 -17.82 -4.96 8.79
C VAL A 96 -17.38 -6.27 9.43
N PHE A 97 -16.80 -7.18 8.66
CA PHE A 97 -16.23 -8.42 9.18
C PHE A 97 -15.20 -8.14 10.29
N PHE A 98 -14.24 -7.24 10.07
CA PHE A 98 -13.22 -6.95 11.09
C PHE A 98 -13.71 -6.02 12.20
N ARG A 99 -14.48 -4.98 11.88
CA ARG A 99 -14.95 -3.96 12.82
C ARG A 99 -16.07 -4.47 13.73
N GLY A 100 -16.88 -5.41 13.26
CA GLY A 100 -18.16 -5.76 13.88
C GLY A 100 -19.27 -4.78 13.53
N ASP A 101 -20.38 -4.89 14.23
CA ASP A 101 -21.56 -4.04 14.03
C ASP A 101 -21.33 -2.58 14.48
N LEU A 102 -22.39 -1.76 14.48
CA LEU A 102 -22.31 -0.35 14.89
C LEU A 102 -21.84 -0.16 16.35
N LYS A 103 -22.06 -1.15 17.22
CA LYS A 103 -21.58 -1.17 18.61
C LYS A 103 -20.18 -1.76 18.74
N GLY A 104 -19.70 -2.43 17.68
CA GLY A 104 -18.45 -3.17 17.66
C GLY A 104 -18.59 -4.61 18.17
N ASP A 105 -19.82 -5.11 18.31
CA ASP A 105 -20.09 -6.51 18.64
C ASP A 105 -19.86 -7.40 17.41
N ASN A 106 -19.60 -8.69 17.62
CA ASN A 106 -19.27 -9.67 16.55
C ASN A 106 -18.07 -9.28 15.68
N ASN A 107 -17.13 -8.52 16.24
CA ASN A 107 -15.89 -8.14 15.55
C ASN A 107 -14.89 -9.30 15.48
N HIS A 108 -13.94 -9.19 14.54
CA HIS A 108 -12.81 -10.10 14.41
C HIS A 108 -11.48 -9.41 14.77
N GLU A 109 -11.45 -8.67 15.88
CA GLU A 109 -10.30 -7.82 16.25
C GLU A 109 -9.01 -8.63 16.49
N VAL A 110 -9.10 -9.85 17.03
CA VAL A 110 -7.93 -10.71 17.23
C VAL A 110 -7.30 -11.09 15.89
N LEU A 111 -8.12 -11.41 14.89
CA LEU A 111 -7.65 -11.71 13.53
C LEU A 111 -7.09 -10.47 12.85
N ALA A 112 -7.78 -9.33 12.95
CA ALA A 112 -7.31 -8.05 12.42
C ALA A 112 -5.91 -7.70 12.96
N ARG A 113 -5.72 -7.84 14.28
CA ARG A 113 -4.43 -7.59 14.94
C ARG A 113 -3.35 -8.56 14.47
N ARG A 114 -3.69 -9.84 14.26
CA ARG A 114 -2.74 -10.84 13.76
C ARG A 114 -2.23 -10.48 12.37
N ILE A 115 -3.12 -10.11 11.45
CA ILE A 115 -2.77 -9.72 10.08
C ILE A 115 -1.95 -8.42 10.09
N ALA A 116 -2.38 -7.41 10.84
CA ALA A 116 -1.65 -6.15 10.97
C ALA A 116 -0.22 -6.35 11.52
N SER A 117 -0.07 -7.17 12.57
CA SER A 117 1.25 -7.51 13.11
C SER A 117 2.11 -8.27 12.12
N ALA A 118 1.54 -9.26 11.40
CA ALA A 118 2.28 -10.01 10.40
C ALA A 118 2.78 -9.12 9.25
N GLY A 119 1.94 -8.21 8.75
CA GLY A 119 2.34 -7.22 7.74
C GLY A 119 3.46 -6.31 8.23
N ARG A 120 3.35 -5.84 9.48
CA ARG A 120 4.39 -5.02 10.12
C ARG A 120 5.71 -5.78 10.27
N ASP A 121 5.67 -7.01 10.76
CA ASP A 121 6.86 -7.82 10.96
C ASP A 121 7.53 -8.14 9.62
N TRP A 122 6.74 -8.45 8.60
CA TRP A 122 7.23 -8.62 7.23
C TRP A 122 7.92 -7.35 6.72
N SER A 123 7.30 -6.18 6.87
CA SER A 123 7.90 -4.91 6.46
C SER A 123 9.23 -4.62 7.17
N ARG A 124 9.37 -5.04 8.44
CA ARG A 124 10.59 -4.81 9.23
C ARG A 124 11.70 -5.80 8.93
N THR A 125 11.39 -6.94 8.31
CA THR A 125 12.34 -8.03 8.07
C THR A 125 12.69 -8.22 6.61
N PHE A 126 11.79 -7.87 5.69
CA PHE A 126 11.94 -8.08 4.24
C PHE A 126 11.76 -6.81 3.40
N TRP A 127 11.47 -5.66 4.02
CA TRP A 127 11.33 -4.36 3.35
C TRP A 127 12.25 -3.27 3.94
N ARG A 128 13.45 -3.69 4.36
CA ARG A 128 14.49 -2.79 4.88
C ARG A 128 15.26 -2.15 3.73
N LYS A 129 16.17 -1.24 4.07
CA LYS A 129 17.00 -0.56 3.06
C LYS A 129 17.93 -1.55 2.35
N GLU A 130 18.41 -2.53 3.09
CA GLU A 130 19.26 -3.63 2.64
C GLU A 130 18.53 -4.48 1.60
N ASP A 131 17.27 -4.84 1.87
CA ASP A 131 16.45 -5.65 0.96
C ASP A 131 16.16 -4.89 -0.35
N MET A 132 15.85 -3.59 -0.26
CA MET A 132 15.69 -2.71 -1.43
C MET A 132 16.97 -2.61 -2.25
N THR A 133 18.11 -2.46 -1.57
CA THR A 133 19.41 -2.33 -2.23
C THR A 133 19.77 -3.62 -2.95
N ALA A 134 19.62 -4.76 -2.28
CA ALA A 134 19.87 -6.08 -2.88
C ALA A 134 18.97 -6.34 -4.08
N TYR A 135 17.68 -5.99 -3.99
CA TYR A 135 16.74 -6.12 -5.11
C TYR A 135 17.16 -5.28 -6.32
N ASN A 136 17.41 -3.99 -6.12
CA ASN A 136 17.81 -3.09 -7.21
C ASN A 136 19.14 -3.52 -7.83
N TYR A 137 20.12 -3.91 -7.00
CA TYR A 137 21.40 -4.41 -7.49
C TYR A 137 21.22 -5.64 -8.37
N ARG A 138 20.41 -6.63 -7.94
CA ARG A 138 20.10 -7.81 -8.75
C ARG A 138 19.39 -7.44 -10.06
N VAL A 139 18.42 -6.52 -10.02
CA VAL A 139 17.73 -6.05 -11.23
C VAL A 139 18.71 -5.44 -12.22
N PHE A 140 19.65 -4.60 -11.76
CA PHE A 140 20.64 -4.00 -12.64
C PHE A 140 21.62 -5.02 -13.21
N LEU A 141 22.05 -6.01 -12.43
CA LEU A 141 22.90 -7.10 -12.93
C LEU A 141 22.19 -7.93 -14.01
N GLU A 142 20.94 -8.34 -13.77
CA GLU A 142 20.17 -9.09 -14.78
C GLU A 142 19.87 -8.25 -16.02
N TYR A 143 19.58 -6.97 -15.84
CA TYR A 143 19.39 -6.05 -16.96
C TYR A 143 20.67 -5.91 -17.79
N ALA A 144 21.83 -5.71 -17.15
CA ALA A 144 23.12 -5.65 -17.83
C ALA A 144 23.42 -6.94 -18.61
N ARG A 145 23.12 -8.11 -18.02
CA ARG A 145 23.28 -9.41 -18.68
C ARG A 145 22.37 -9.56 -19.90
N ILE A 146 21.11 -9.11 -19.83
CA ILE A 146 20.16 -9.16 -20.95
C ILE A 146 20.61 -8.24 -22.11
N MET A 147 21.13 -7.05 -21.76
CA MET A 147 21.58 -6.04 -22.73
C MET A 147 22.95 -6.34 -23.34
N SER A 148 23.75 -7.21 -22.74
CA SER A 148 25.06 -7.59 -23.27
C SER A 148 24.94 -8.38 -24.57
N THR A 149 25.78 -8.03 -25.55
CA THR A 149 25.97 -8.81 -26.78
C THR A 149 26.70 -10.13 -26.51
N ASP A 150 27.57 -10.15 -25.49
CA ASP A 150 28.18 -11.37 -24.95
C ASP A 150 27.57 -11.72 -23.59
N ARG A 151 26.58 -12.60 -23.61
CA ARG A 151 25.86 -13.03 -22.40
C ARG A 151 26.65 -14.03 -21.56
N VAL A 152 27.56 -14.78 -22.19
CA VAL A 152 28.33 -15.82 -21.52
C VAL A 152 29.35 -15.16 -20.60
N ALA A 153 30.05 -14.13 -21.07
CA ALA A 153 30.99 -13.36 -20.25
C ALA A 153 30.35 -12.65 -19.04
N MET A 154 29.03 -12.39 -19.09
CA MET A 154 28.27 -11.77 -18.01
C MET A 154 27.58 -12.79 -17.09
N SER A 155 27.77 -14.08 -17.32
CA SER A 155 27.25 -15.13 -16.44
C SER A 155 28.14 -15.25 -15.21
N TYR A 156 27.54 -15.39 -14.04
CA TYR A 156 28.28 -15.61 -12.80
C TYR A 156 28.86 -17.03 -12.81
N GLU A 157 30.18 -17.15 -12.75
CA GLU A 157 30.87 -18.43 -12.58
C GLU A 157 31.07 -18.71 -11.08
N HIS A 158 30.64 -19.89 -10.64
CA HIS A 158 30.67 -20.36 -9.25
C HIS A 158 31.99 -21.03 -8.87
#